data_AF-A0A8T9VLN1-F1
#
_entry.id   AF-A0A8T9VLN1-F1
#
_cell.length_a   1.000
_cell.length_b   1.000
_cell.length_c   1.000
_cell.angle_alpha   90.00
_cell.angle_beta   90.00
_cell.angle_gamma   90.00
#
_symmetry.space_group_name_H-M   'P 1'
#
loop_
_entity.id
_entity.type
_entity.pdbx_description
1 polymer ?
#
loop_
_entity_poly.entity_id
_entity_poly.type
_entity_poly.pdbx_seq_one_letter_code
_entity_poly.pdbx_strand_id
1 'polypeptide(L)'
;MKKRSEWEIYHDILESLATNGSMKKTSLMHDIHMSWKPFNNHFGYLTKKGFIEQNGDSYKLTENGKELQNYKLTENGKELQKNLRHIKKTLR
;
A
#
# COMPACT_ATOMS: atom_id res chain seq x y z
N MET A 1 -17.81 -0.66 -11.49
CA MET A 1 -16.62 -0.36 -10.67
C MET A 1 -15.43 -1.12 -11.23
N LYS A 2 -14.29 -0.47 -11.48
CA LYS A 2 -13.09 -1.13 -12.00
C LYS A 2 -12.43 -1.96 -10.89
N LYS A 3 -12.10 -3.22 -11.17
CA LYS A 3 -11.42 -4.09 -10.21
C LYS A 3 -9.98 -3.58 -10.03
N ARG A 4 -9.54 -3.41 -8.78
CA ARG A 4 -8.14 -3.09 -8.47
C ARG A 4 -7.24 -4.24 -8.94
N SER A 5 -6.16 -3.88 -9.61
CA SER A 5 -5.07 -4.78 -9.96
C SER A 5 -4.23 -5.13 -8.73
N GLU A 6 -3.48 -6.23 -8.78
CA GLU A 6 -2.61 -6.64 -7.68
C GLU A 6 -1.54 -5.58 -7.36
N TRP A 7 -1.02 -4.90 -8.38
CA TRP A 7 -0.06 -3.81 -8.22
C TRP A 7 -0.65 -2.59 -7.50
N GLU A 8 -1.90 -2.23 -7.80
CA GLU A 8 -2.59 -1.16 -7.07
C GLU A 8 -2.77 -1.52 -5.59
N ILE A 9 -3.04 -2.80 -5.29
CA ILE A 9 -3.17 -3.28 -3.92
C ILE A 9 -1.83 -3.22 -3.17
N TYR A 10 -0.75 -3.68 -3.80
CA TYR A 10 0.58 -3.58 -3.20
C TYR A 10 0.98 -2.13 -2.97
N HIS A 11 0.71 -1.27 -3.95
CA HIS A 11 0.98 0.16 -3.81
C HIS A 11 0.17 0.78 -2.66
N ASP A 12 -1.14 0.51 -2.57
CA ASP A 12 -2.00 1.00 -1.48
C ASP A 12 -1.45 0.59 -0.10
N ILE A 13 -1.02 -0.67 0.05
CA ILE A 13 -0.43 -1.19 1.29
C ILE A 13 0.87 -0.46 1.65
N LEU A 14 1.79 -0.35 0.69
CA LEU A 14 3.09 0.30 0.92
C LEU A 14 2.91 1.81 1.18
N GLU A 15 2.00 2.47 0.46
CA GLU A 15 1.69 3.89 0.65
C GLU A 15 1.11 4.19 2.04
N SER A 16 0.19 3.34 2.51
CA SER A 16 -0.39 3.49 3.84
C SER A 16 0.67 3.36 4.93
N LEU A 17 1.58 2.39 4.80
CA LEU A 17 2.69 2.21 5.73
C LEU A 17 3.73 3.35 5.64
N ALA A 18 3.98 3.92 4.46
CA ALA A 18 4.89 5.06 4.32
C ALA A 18 4.32 6.34 4.94
N THR A 19 3.01 6.53 4.83
CA THR A 19 2.32 7.72 5.32
C THR A 19 2.15 7.68 6.84
N ASN A 20 1.78 6.51 7.38
CA ASN A 20 1.46 6.33 8.80
C ASN A 20 2.63 5.75 9.62
N GLY A 21 3.71 5.32 8.96
CA GLY A 21 4.90 4.74 9.58
C GLY A 21 4.72 3.28 9.99
N SER A 22 3.99 3.03 11.08
CA SER A 22 3.72 1.69 11.60
C SER A 22 2.25 1.49 11.86
N MET A 23 1.66 0.41 11.34
CA MET A 23 0.23 0.13 11.47
C MET A 23 -0.06 -1.32 11.85
N LYS A 24 -1.13 -1.51 12.64
CA LYS A 24 -1.68 -2.85 12.85
C LYS A 24 -2.23 -3.39 11.53
N LYS A 25 -2.10 -4.71 11.35
CA LYS A 25 -2.57 -5.41 10.15
C LYS A 25 -4.06 -5.18 9.87
N THR A 26 -4.88 -5.16 10.90
CA THR A 26 -6.33 -4.87 10.79
C THR A 26 -6.59 -3.43 10.38
N SER A 27 -5.90 -2.46 11.00
CA SER A 27 -6.01 -1.04 10.62
C SER A 27 -5.63 -0.80 9.17
N LEU A 28 -4.55 -1.44 8.70
CA LEU A 28 -4.10 -1.35 7.31
C LEU A 28 -5.13 -1.94 6.34
N MET A 29 -5.74 -3.08 6.68
CA MET A 29 -6.82 -3.67 5.88
C MET A 29 -8.01 -2.71 5.73
N HIS A 30 -8.42 -2.07 6.83
CA HIS A 30 -9.52 -1.10 6.82
C HIS A 30 -9.15 0.14 6.00
N ASP A 31 -7.92 0.64 6.12
CA ASP A 31 -7.43 1.81 5.40
C ASP A 31 -7.47 1.62 3.87
N ILE A 32 -7.07 0.44 3.38
CA ILE A 32 -7.13 0.12 1.95
C ILE A 32 -8.50 -0.39 1.48
N HIS A 33 -9.52 -0.39 2.35
CA HIS A 33 -10.89 -0.79 2.06
C HIS A 33 -10.99 -2.18 1.39
N MET A 34 -10.37 -3.20 2.00
CA MET A 34 -10.33 -4.56 1.47
C MET A 34 -10.88 -5.60 2.44
N SER A 35 -11.47 -6.69 1.93
CA SER A 35 -11.83 -7.84 2.75
C SER A 35 -10.59 -8.61 3.24
N TRP A 36 -10.70 -9.27 4.39
CA TRP A 36 -9.58 -9.94 5.05
C TRP A 36 -8.86 -10.99 4.18
N LYS A 37 -9.61 -11.87 3.50
CA LYS A 37 -9.03 -12.98 2.72
C LYS A 37 -8.10 -12.51 1.59
N PRO A 38 -8.54 -11.65 0.63
CA PRO A 38 -7.64 -11.14 -0.41
C PRO A 38 -6.50 -10.30 0.17
N PHE A 39 -6.78 -9.47 1.18
CA PHE A 39 -5.75 -8.69 1.86
C PHE A 39 -4.65 -9.58 2.43
N ASN A 40 -5.01 -10.65 3.13
CA ASN A 40 -4.06 -11.54 3.77
C ASN A 40 -3.12 -12.23 2.77
N ASN A 41 -3.60 -12.55 1.57
CA ASN A 41 -2.77 -13.11 0.49
C ASN A 41 -1.71 -12.12 0.02
N HIS A 42 -2.13 -10.89 -0.31
CA HIS A 42 -1.22 -9.83 -0.76
C HIS A 42 -0.25 -9.41 0.33
N PHE A 43 -0.75 -9.24 1.55
CA PHE A 43 0.03 -8.90 2.72
C PHE A 43 1.08 -9.97 3.03
N GLY A 44 0.69 -11.26 3.02
CA GLY A 44 1.61 -12.36 3.24
C GLY A 44 2.72 -12.44 2.19
N TYR A 45 2.41 -12.12 0.92
CA TYR A 45 3.43 -12.00 -0.12
C TYR A 45 4.44 -10.89 0.19
N LEU A 46 3.97 -9.69 0.57
CA LEU A 46 4.84 -8.56 0.89
C LEU A 46 5.72 -8.83 2.11
N THR A 47 5.19 -9.49 3.14
CA THR A 47 5.96 -9.90 4.32
C THR A 47 7.00 -10.96 3.96
N LYS A 48 6.61 -12.00 3.20
CA LYS A 48 7.52 -13.08 2.79
C LYS A 48 8.67 -12.59 1.90
N LYS A 49 8.42 -11.56 1.09
CA LYS A 49 9.43 -10.92 0.25
C LYS A 49 10.26 -9.86 0.97
N GLY A 50 9.96 -9.58 2.24
CA GLY A 50 10.71 -8.62 3.05
C GLY A 50 10.50 -7.16 2.65
N PHE A 51 9.36 -6.82 2.05
CA PHE A 51 8.96 -5.43 1.78
C PHE A 51 8.34 -4.75 3.00
N ILE A 52 7.73 -5.55 3.87
CA ILE A 52 7.16 -5.11 5.14
C ILE A 52 7.62 -6.06 6.24
N GLU A 53 7.87 -5.51 7.42
CA GLU A 53 8.30 -6.28 8.58
C GLU A 53 7.44 -5.98 9.79
N GLN A 54 7.31 -6.99 10.66
CA GLN A 54 6.59 -6.86 11.91
C GLN A 54 7.47 -6.13 12.94
N ASN A 55 6.88 -5.12 13.58
CA ASN A 55 7.44 -4.36 14.69
C ASN A 55 6.44 -4.38 15.85
N GLY A 56 6.62 -5.35 16.76
CA GLY A 56 5.65 -5.63 17.82
C GLY A 56 4.28 -6.06 17.25
N ASP A 57 3.22 -5.36 17.64
CA ASP A 57 1.86 -5.60 17.15
C ASP A 57 1.53 -4.87 15.82
N SER A 58 2.53 -4.19 15.26
CA SER A 58 2.39 -3.34 14.08
C SER A 58 3.35 -3.77 12.98
N TYR A 59 3.18 -3.23 11.79
CA TYR A 59 4.01 -3.49 10.62
C TYR A 59 4.52 -2.18 10.07
N LYS A 60 5.75 -2.19 9.57
CA LYS A 60 6.40 -1.04 8.94
C LYS A 60 7.07 -1.44 7.63
N LEU A 61 7.40 -0.45 6.81
CA LEU A 61 8.18 -0.64 5.60
C LEU A 61 9.64 -0.95 5.92
N THR A 62 10.20 -1.90 5.18
CA THR A 62 11.66 -2.12 5.10
C THR A 62 12.28 -1.15 4.07
N GLU A 63 13.60 -1.10 3.98
CA GLU A 63 14.29 -0.34 2.93
C GLU A 63 13.91 -0.86 1.53
N ASN A 64 13.89 -2.18 1.33
CA ASN A 64 13.42 -2.79 0.08
C ASN A 64 11.96 -2.43 -0.24
N GLY A 65 11.10 -2.33 0.78
CA GLY A 65 9.72 -1.89 0.63
C GLY A 65 9.63 -0.43 0.19
N LYS A 66 10.46 0.45 0.75
CA LYS A 66 10.57 1.85 0.34
C LYS A 66 11.07 1.97 -1.09
N GLU A 67 12.03 1.14 -1.49
CA GLU A 67 12.50 1.09 -2.88
C GLU A 67 11.41 0.62 -3.83
N LEU A 68 10.67 -0.44 -3.49
CA LEU A 68 9.55 -0.93 -4.30
C LEU A 68 8.43 0.11 -4.40
N GLN A 69 8.13 0.80 -3.31
CA GLN A 69 7.19 1.93 -3.32
C GLN A 69 7.68 3.06 -4.22
N ASN A 70 8.98 3.35 -4.18
CA ASN A 70 9.62 4.40 -4.97
C ASN A 70 9.93 3.99 -6.40
N TYR A 71 9.81 2.70 -6.75
CA TYR A 71 10.08 2.17 -8.08
C TYR A 71 9.08 2.81 -9.04
N LYS A 72 9.56 3.90 -9.63
CA LYS A 72 8.82 4.86 -10.44
C LYS A 72 8.15 4.13 -11.61
N LEU A 73 6.82 4.12 -11.63
CA LEU A 73 6.13 4.70 -12.78
C LEU A 73 6.83 6.04 -13.07
N THR A 74 7.29 6.26 -14.30
CA THR A 74 8.05 7.44 -14.78
C THR A 74 7.49 8.77 -14.25
N GLU A 75 8.20 9.89 -14.36
CA GLU A 75 7.74 11.22 -13.87
C GLU A 75 6.27 11.54 -14.18
N ASN A 76 5.80 11.14 -15.35
CA ASN A 76 4.39 11.25 -15.78
C ASN A 76 3.42 10.43 -14.90
N GLY A 77 3.83 9.27 -14.40
CA GLY A 77 3.04 8.42 -13.51
C GLY A 77 2.95 8.95 -12.07
N LYS A 78 3.97 9.66 -11.58
CA LYS A 78 3.90 10.35 -10.29
C LYS A 78 2.87 11.47 -10.31
N GLU A 79 2.84 12.24 -11.40
CA GLU A 79 1.89 13.32 -11.60
C GLU A 79 0.45 12.79 -11.78
N LEU A 80 0.27 11.75 -12.58
CA LEU A 80 -1.00 11.05 -12.73
C LEU A 80 -1.52 10.51 -11.39
N GLN A 81 -0.65 9.90 -10.58
CA GLN A 81 -1.03 9.38 -9.27
C GLN A 81 -1.42 10.50 -8.29
N LYS A 82 -0.69 11.62 -8.30
CA LYS A 82 -1.03 12.80 -7.49
C LYS A 82 -2.40 13.37 -7.88
N ASN A 83 -2.68 13.43 -9.18
CA ASN A 83 -3.97 13.89 -9.70
C ASN A 83 -5.10 12.91 -9.35
N LEU A 84 -4.87 11.60 -9.46
CA LEU A 84 -5.84 10.57 -9.05
C LEU A 84 -6.12 10.61 -7.53
N ARG A 85 -5.10 10.84 -6.71
CA ARG A 85 -5.26 11.05 -5.25
C ARG A 85 -6.07 12.31 -4.95
N HIS A 86 -5.85 13.38 -5.70
CA HIS A 86 -6.61 14.62 -5.54
C HIS A 86 -8.09 14.41 -5.90
N ILE A 87 -8.37 13.78 -7.04
CA ILE A 87 -9.74 13.48 -7.51
C ILE A 87 -10.50 12.58 -6.52
N LYS A 88 -9.85 11.55 -5.95
CA LYS A 88 -10.47 10.70 -4.91
C LYS A 88 -10.84 11.49 -3.66
N LYS A 89 -10.09 12.55 -3.31
CA LYS A 89 -10.40 13.41 -2.15
C LYS A 89 -11.52 14.41 -2.44
N THR A 90 -11.66 14.85 -3.68
CA THR A 90 -12.71 15.80 -4.09
C THR A 90 -14.07 15.13 -4.33
N LEU A 91 -14.09 13.83 -4.63
CA LEU A 91 -15.31 13.04 -4.81
C LEU A 91 -15.90 12.49 -3.50
N ARG A 92 -15.47 13.00 -2.34
CA ARG A 92 -15.96 12.59 -1.02
C ARG A 92 -16.81 13.68 -0.38
#